data_AF-A0A1G1DB08-F1
#
_entry.id   AF-A0A1G1DB08-F1
#
_cell.length_a   1.000
_cell.length_b   1.000
_cell.length_c   1.000
_cell.angle_alpha   90.00
_cell.angle_beta   90.00
_cell.angle_gamma   90.00
#
_symmetry.space_group_name_H-M   'P 1'
#
loop_
_entity.id
_entity.type
_entity.pdbx_description
1 polymer ?
#
loop_
_entity_poly.entity_id
_entity_poly.type
_entity_poly.pdbx_seq_one_letter_code
_entity_poly.pdbx_strand_id
1 'polypeptide(L)' 'MKEEKDEIFPRPLKRVEPKQIEEAIAKALSELTGEEYEAEILNLNFNPDSVLNAQFRDAVEIKVQLMQPFKSELFSSDSK' A
#
# COMPACT_ATOMS: atom_id res chain seq x y z
N MET A 1 -41.76 7.93 -20.82
CA MET A 1 -40.90 6.85 -20.33
C MET A 1 -40.25 7.35 -19.05
N LYS A 2 -40.41 6.64 -17.93
CA LYS A 2 -39.73 7.00 -16.67
C LYS A 2 -38.40 6.24 -16.66
N GLU A 3 -37.30 6.96 -16.58
CA GLU A 3 -35.98 6.36 -16.38
C GLU A 3 -35.92 5.84 -14.94
N GLU A 4 -35.93 4.53 -14.78
CA GLU A 4 -35.55 3.88 -13.52
C GLU A 4 -34.07 4.17 -13.31
N LYS A 5 -33.77 5.04 -12.35
CA LYS A 5 -32.41 5.24 -11.88
C LYS A 5 -32.05 4.00 -11.07
N ASP A 6 -31.18 3.16 -11.61
CA ASP A 6 -30.62 2.02 -10.90
C ASP A 6 -30.09 2.50 -9.55
N GLU A 7 -30.67 1.99 -8.45
CA GLU A 7 -30.17 2.24 -7.11
C GLU A 7 -28.77 1.65 -6.99
N ILE A 8 -27.76 2.52 -7.01
CA ILE A 8 -26.37 2.12 -6.78
C ILE A 8 -26.21 1.86 -5.28
N PHE A 9 -26.45 0.62 -4.87
CA PHE A 9 -26.10 0.18 -3.54
C PHE A 9 -24.57 0.16 -3.41
N PRO A 10 -23.96 0.94 -2.51
CA PRO A 10 -22.52 0.89 -2.30
C PRO A 10 -22.15 -0.52 -1.81
N ARG A 11 -21.41 -1.26 -2.61
CA ARG A 11 -20.85 -2.54 -2.16
C ARG A 11 -19.79 -2.24 -1.10
N PRO A 12 -19.81 -2.94 0.04
CA PRO A 12 -18.74 -2.81 1.02
C PRO A 12 -17.41 -3.13 0.33
N LEU A 13 -16.43 -2.23 0.48
CA LEU A 13 -15.07 -2.49 0.03
C LEU A 13 -14.60 -3.78 0.71
N LYS A 14 -13.90 -4.63 -0.04
CA LYS A 14 -13.25 -5.78 0.55
C LYS A 14 -12.27 -5.27 1.61
N ARG A 15 -12.30 -5.90 2.78
CA ARG A 15 -11.30 -5.68 3.81
C ARG A 15 -9.93 -6.01 3.22
N VAL A 16 -9.03 -5.04 3.26
CA VAL A 16 -7.63 -5.20 2.85
C VAL A 16 -6.81 -5.32 4.12
N GLU A 17 -6.05 -6.39 4.23
CA GLU A 17 -5.14 -6.58 5.36
C GLU A 17 -3.84 -5.79 5.13
N PRO A 18 -3.21 -5.23 6.18
CA PRO A 18 -1.97 -4.46 6.06
C PRO A 18 -0.88 -5.16 5.25
N LYS A 19 -0.73 -6.48 5.45
CA LYS A 19 0.22 -7.31 4.72
C LYS A 19 0.04 -7.27 3.20
N GLN A 20 -1.21 -7.18 2.73
CA GLN A 20 -1.50 -7.09 1.29
C GLN A 20 -1.08 -5.75 0.71
N ILE A 21 -1.12 -4.68 1.52
CA ILE A 21 -0.66 -3.35 1.14
C ILE A 21 0.88 -3.34 1.09
N GLU A 22 1.54 -3.92 2.11
CA GLU A 22 2.99 -4.09 2.16
C GLU A 22 3.50 -4.85 0.93
N GLU A 23 2.95 -6.03 0.65
CA GLU A 23 3.32 -6.85 -0.51
C GLU A 23 3.12 -6.10 -1.83
N ALA A 24 2.01 -5.37 -1.97
CA ALA A 24 1.73 -4.59 -3.17
C ALA A 24 2.74 -3.44 -3.38
N ILE A 25 3.10 -2.73 -2.31
CA ILE A 25 4.07 -1.63 -2.37
C ILE A 25 5.48 -2.16 -2.65
N ALA A 26 5.92 -3.19 -1.92
CA ALA A 26 7.21 -3.84 -2.11
C ALA A 26 7.38 -4.35 -3.55
N LYS A 27 6.35 -5.02 -4.08
CA LYS A 27 6.34 -5.52 -5.45
C LYS A 27 6.41 -4.39 -6.48
N ALA A 28 5.57 -3.37 -6.35
CA ALA A 28 5.54 -2.26 -7.30
C ALA A 28 6.89 -1.52 -7.36
N LEU A 29 7.52 -1.30 -6.21
CA LEU A 29 8.84 -0.69 -6.16
C LEU A 29 9.91 -1.59 -6.75
N SER A 30 9.89 -2.88 -6.43
CA SER A 30 10.87 -3.83 -6.98
C SER A 30 10.79 -3.92 -8.50
N GLU A 31 9.58 -3.88 -9.06
CA GLU A 31 9.36 -3.84 -10.51
C GLU A 31 9.85 -2.54 -11.16
N LEU A 32 9.73 -1.40 -10.45
CA LEU A 32 10.15 -0.09 -10.94
C LEU A 32 11.67 0.10 -10.93
N THR A 33 12.37 -0.44 -9.94
CA THR A 33 13.81 -0.24 -9.75
C THR A 33 14.66 -1.40 -10.25
N GLY A 34 14.08 -2.61 -10.39
CA GLY A 34 14.83 -3.83 -10.64
C GLY A 34 15.59 -4.37 -9.41
N GLU A 35 15.32 -3.82 -8.23
CA GLU A 35 15.93 -4.23 -6.96
C GLU A 35 14.88 -4.80 -6.03
N GLU A 36 15.21 -5.84 -5.27
CA GLU A 36 14.25 -6.40 -4.30
C GLU A 36 14.06 -5.43 -3.12
N TYR A 37 12.81 -5.23 -2.74
CA TYR A 37 12.41 -4.47 -1.55
C TYR A 37 11.46 -5.27 -0.68
N GLU A 38 11.54 -5.00 0.62
CA GLU A 38 10.53 -5.33 1.62
C GLU A 38 9.85 -4.03 2.08
N ALA A 39 8.57 -4.11 2.44
CA ALA A 39 7.80 -2.99 2.94
C ALA A 39 7.14 -3.38 4.27
N GLU A 40 7.15 -2.46 5.23
CA GLU A 40 6.48 -2.60 6.52
C GLU A 40 5.66 -1.34 6.81
N ILE A 41 4.39 -1.51 7.18
CA ILE A 41 3.54 -0.39 7.58
C ILE A 41 3.84 -0.04 9.03
N LEU A 42 4.43 1.13 9.24
CA LEU A 42 4.76 1.65 10.58
C LEU A 42 3.55 2.24 11.29
N ASN A 43 2.61 2.82 10.54
CA ASN A 43 1.40 3.39 11.10
C ASN A 43 0.27 3.36 10.08
N LEU A 44 -0.85 2.77 10.48
CA LEU A 44 -2.13 2.81 9.79
C LEU A 44 -3.16 3.39 10.75
N ASN A 45 -3.36 4.71 10.69
CA ASN A 45 -4.36 5.36 11.53
C ASN A 45 -5.70 5.39 10.80
N PHE A 46 -6.53 4.38 11.07
CA PHE A 46 -7.93 4.37 10.66
C PHE A 46 -8.74 5.01 11.79
N ASN A 47 -9.06 6.30 11.66
CA ASN A 47 -9.96 6.97 12.60
C ASN A 47 -11.35 7.17 11.98
N PRO A 48 -12.23 6.15 12.04
CA PRO A 48 -13.58 6.23 11.51
C PRO A 48 -14.48 7.17 12.33
N ASP A 49 -14.10 7.51 13.58
CA ASP A 49 -14.90 8.38 14.45
C ASP A 49 -14.58 9.88 14.25
N SER A 50 -13.47 10.22 13.59
CA SER A 50 -13.21 11.61 13.13
C SER A 50 -14.08 12.03 11.93
N VAL A 51 -14.89 11.09 11.41
CA VAL A 51 -15.67 11.17 10.17
C VAL A 51 -17.07 11.79 10.41
N LEU A 52 -17.34 12.35 11.60
CA LEU A 52 -18.60 13.05 11.89
C LEU A 52 -18.86 14.28 10.98
N ASN A 53 -17.89 14.71 10.15
CA ASN A 53 -18.04 15.80 9.17
C ASN A 53 -17.45 15.53 7.77
N ALA A 54 -17.04 14.31 7.43
CA ALA A 54 -16.33 14.05 6.16
C ALA A 54 -17.31 13.69 5.02
N GLN A 55 -17.97 14.69 4.44
CA GLN A 55 -18.78 14.48 3.24
C GLN A 55 -17.93 14.09 2.01
N PHE A 56 -16.64 14.38 1.97
CA PHE A 56 -15.77 14.00 0.86
C PHE A 56 -14.33 13.92 1.34
N ARG A 57 -13.64 12.80 1.01
CA ARG A 57 -12.20 12.51 1.19
C ARG A 57 -11.82 11.80 2.50
N ASP A 58 -11.97 10.49 2.46
CA ASP A 58 -11.21 9.55 3.29
C ASP A 58 -9.73 9.63 2.92
N ALA A 59 -9.03 10.64 3.43
CA ALA A 59 -7.58 10.70 3.35
C ALA A 59 -7.01 9.85 4.50
N VAL A 60 -6.57 8.64 4.19
CA VAL A 60 -5.82 7.79 5.11
C VAL A 60 -4.34 8.09 4.93
N GLU A 61 -3.67 8.53 6.00
CA GLU A 61 -2.21 8.63 6.02
C GLU A 61 -1.61 7.26 6.36
N ILE A 62 -0.72 6.77 5.48
CA ILE A 62 0.02 5.53 5.69
C ILE A 62 1.51 5.87 5.71
N LYS A 63 2.20 5.44 6.76
CA LYS A 63 3.67 5.50 6.82
C LYS A 63 4.23 4.11 6.55
N VAL A 64 5.07 3.99 5.53
CA VAL A 64 5.68 2.74 5.09
C VAL A 64 7.19 2.86 5.18
N GLN A 65 7.83 1.89 5.82
CA GLN A 65 9.27 1.69 5.78
C GLN A 65 9.61 0.74 4.65
N LEU A 66 10.61 1.11 3.86
CA LEU A 66 11.14 0.28 2.78
C LEU A 66 12.54 -0.17 3.16
N MET A 67 12.80 -1.46 2.99
CA MET A 67 14.09 -2.07 3.31
C MET A 67 14.56 -2.84 2.08
N GLN A 68 15.84 -2.75 1.76
CA GLN A 68 16.45 -3.64 0.78
C GLN A 68 17.07 -4.82 1.54
N PRO A 69 16.87 -6.06 1.09
CA PRO A 69 17.65 -7.16 1.59
C PRO A 69 19.12 -6.87 1.29
N PHE A 70 19.99 -7.06 2.28
CA PHE A 70 21.41 -6.80 2.14
C PHE A 70 22.00 -7.65 1.01
N LYS A 71 22.32 -7.03 -0.12
CA LYS A 71 23.13 -7.66 -1.16
C LYS A 71 24.58 -7.62 -0.69
N SER A 72 25.07 -8.74 -0.15
CA SER A 72 26.51 -8.94 -0.01
C SER A 72 27.08 -9.09 -1.43
N GLU A 73 27.33 -8.00 -2.12
CA GLU A 73 28.25 -8.02 -3.24
C GLU A 73 29.63 -8.36 -2.67
N LEU A 74 29.92 -9.66 -2.71
CA LEU A 74 31.25 -10.22 -2.57
C LEU A 74 32.21 -9.31 -3.35
N PHE A 75 33.09 -8.64 -2.62
CA PHE A 75 34.34 -8.11 -3.15
C PHE A 75 35.17 -9.29 -3.65
N SER A 76 34.81 -9.82 -4.82
CA SER A 76 35.63 -10.70 -5.64
C SER A 76 36.65 -9.83 -6.37
N SER A 77 37.46 -9.08 -5.62
CA SER A 77 38.69 -8.52 -6.15
C SER A 77 39.69 -9.67 -6.29
N ASP A 78 39.55 -10.42 -7.39
CA ASP A 78 40.65 -11.15 -8.01
C ASP A 78 41.77 -10.12 -8.27
N SER A 79 42.76 -10.08 -7.37
CA SER A 79 44.04 -9.44 -7.64
C SER A 79 45.06 -10.56 -7.82
N LYS A 80 45.29 -10.88 -9.10
CA LYS A 80 46.48 -11.62 -9.56
C LYS A 80 47.76 -10.84 -9.26
#